data_AF-A0A3N2KLQ5-F1
#
_entry.id   AF-A0A3N2KLQ5-F1
#
_cell.length_a   1.000
_cell.length_b   1.000
_cell.length_c   1.000
_cell.angle_alpha   90.00
_cell.angle_beta   90.00
_cell.angle_gamma   90.00
#
_symmetry.space_group_name_H-M   'P 1'
#
loop_
_entity.id
_entity.type
_entity.pdbx_description
1 polymer ?
#
loop_
_entity_poly.entity_id
_entity_poly.type
_entity_poly.pdbx_seq_one_letter_code
_entity_poly.pdbx_strand_id
1 'polypeptide(L)'
;MVPYTKEVADYCDPFSCGDDDLDDFFSHDVFLYEDELLGKTYCWINRENQREIVAIATLSYDGIKTYTLDNPSRNALQRKIPQQKRHRSYPAVLIGRLGVNKTFQGQGLNIGTQLMDVLKYWFVDENNKAACRYMLVDAYNTESTLHYYLKNGFKPLYKTEQGEKDAFGISADEDLKSRIFFFDLKLITA
;
A
#
# COMPACT_ATOMS: atom_id res chain seq x y z
N MET A 1 2.41 -10.85 -11.84
CA MET A 1 1.08 -10.38 -11.40
C MET A 1 0.23 -10.16 -12.63
N VAL A 2 -1.08 -10.36 -12.52
CA VAL A 2 -2.05 -10.10 -13.59
C VAL A 2 -3.15 -9.18 -13.08
N PRO A 3 -3.85 -8.41 -13.94
CA PRO A 3 -5.03 -7.66 -13.52
C PRO A 3 -6.09 -8.58 -12.92
N TYR A 4 -6.72 -8.17 -11.82
CA TYR A 4 -7.79 -8.92 -11.18
C TYR A 4 -9.15 -8.45 -11.71
N THR A 5 -9.60 -9.07 -12.79
CA THR A 5 -10.88 -8.78 -13.44
C THR A 5 -11.97 -9.76 -12.99
N LYS A 6 -13.24 -9.48 -13.31
CA LYS A 6 -14.35 -10.40 -13.04
C LYS A 6 -14.10 -11.80 -13.62
N GLU A 7 -13.55 -11.89 -14.83
CA GLU A 7 -13.20 -13.16 -15.46
C GLU A 7 -12.15 -13.96 -14.67
N VAL A 8 -11.15 -13.27 -14.11
CA VAL A 8 -10.13 -13.91 -13.26
C VAL A 8 -10.75 -14.35 -11.94
N ALA A 9 -11.61 -13.54 -11.35
CA ALA A 9 -12.32 -13.87 -10.12
C ALA A 9 -13.24 -15.07 -10.28
N ASP A 10 -13.97 -15.18 -11.40
CA ASP A 10 -14.87 -16.30 -11.71
C ASP A 10 -14.10 -17.59 -12.02
N TYR A 11 -12.88 -17.49 -12.55
CA TYR A 11 -12.04 -18.64 -12.88
C TYR A 11 -11.27 -19.19 -11.68
N CYS A 12 -10.82 -18.32 -10.78
CA CYS A 12 -10.04 -18.66 -9.60
C CYS A 12 -10.91 -19.15 -8.43
N ASP A 13 -10.28 -19.86 -7.50
CA ASP A 13 -10.93 -20.19 -6.23
C ASP A 13 -11.10 -18.90 -5.39
N PRO A 14 -12.16 -18.79 -4.56
CA PRO A 14 -12.40 -17.61 -3.73
C PRO A 14 -11.17 -17.25 -2.88
N PHE A 15 -10.73 -15.99 -2.99
CA PHE A 15 -9.61 -15.50 -2.22
C PHE A 15 -9.98 -15.34 -0.74
N SER A 16 -9.08 -15.74 0.16
CA SER A 16 -9.21 -15.46 1.58
C SER A 16 -7.86 -15.21 2.23
N CYS A 17 -7.66 -14.01 2.79
CA CYS A 17 -6.49 -13.65 3.59
C CYS A 17 -6.72 -13.80 5.10
N GLY A 18 -7.94 -14.14 5.52
CA GLY A 18 -8.30 -14.30 6.93
C GLY A 18 -8.68 -12.99 7.64
N ASP A 19 -8.89 -11.93 6.88
CA ASP A 19 -9.50 -10.67 7.33
C ASP A 19 -10.82 -10.50 6.56
N ASP A 20 -11.95 -10.53 7.27
CA ASP A 20 -13.28 -10.56 6.66
C ASP A 20 -13.59 -9.28 5.85
N ASP A 21 -13.05 -8.12 6.24
CA ASP A 21 -13.24 -6.85 5.51
C ASP A 21 -12.48 -6.88 4.17
N LEU A 22 -11.25 -7.39 4.18
CA LEU A 22 -10.48 -7.56 2.95
C LEU A 22 -11.08 -8.63 2.03
N ASP A 23 -11.52 -9.75 2.60
CA ASP A 23 -12.13 -10.85 1.85
C ASP A 23 -13.45 -10.40 1.18
N ASP A 24 -14.29 -9.64 1.90
CA ASP A 24 -15.52 -9.05 1.34
C ASP A 24 -15.22 -8.01 0.26
N PHE A 25 -14.24 -7.14 0.49
CA PHE A 25 -13.84 -6.15 -0.51
C PHE A 25 -13.39 -6.80 -1.82
N PHE A 26 -12.51 -7.80 -1.77
CA PHE A 26 -11.98 -8.43 -2.98
C PHE A 26 -13.00 -9.31 -3.70
N SER A 27 -14.06 -9.76 -3.02
CA SER A 27 -15.12 -10.55 -3.64
C SER A 27 -16.22 -9.69 -4.28
N HIS A 28 -16.52 -8.51 -3.73
CA HIS A 28 -17.64 -7.68 -4.17
C HIS A 28 -17.23 -6.27 -4.62
N ASP A 29 -16.70 -5.48 -3.70
CA ASP A 29 -16.52 -4.03 -3.89
C ASP A 29 -15.43 -3.66 -4.89
N VAL A 30 -14.42 -4.52 -5.05
CA VAL A 30 -13.25 -4.23 -5.87
C VAL A 30 -13.60 -3.88 -7.32
N PHE A 31 -14.65 -4.49 -7.87
CA PHE A 31 -15.09 -4.23 -9.24
C PHE A 31 -15.82 -2.89 -9.36
N LEU A 32 -16.54 -2.47 -8.32
CA LEU A 32 -17.16 -1.14 -8.27
C LEU A 32 -16.09 -0.05 -8.22
N TYR A 33 -15.02 -0.28 -7.47
CA TYR A 33 -13.87 0.61 -7.43
C TYR A 33 -13.14 0.70 -8.78
N GLU A 34 -13.03 -0.41 -9.51
CA GLU A 34 -12.44 -0.41 -10.84
C GLU A 34 -13.33 0.31 -11.87
N ASP A 35 -14.64 0.08 -11.84
CA ASP A 35 -15.62 0.72 -12.73
C ASP A 35 -15.61 2.25 -12.59
N GLU A 36 -15.43 2.76 -11.37
CA GLU A 36 -15.29 4.19 -11.06
C GLU A 36 -13.84 4.72 -11.19
N LEU A 37 -12.91 3.90 -11.67
CA LEU A 37 -11.49 4.25 -11.84
C LEU A 37 -10.79 4.71 -10.54
N LEU A 38 -11.25 4.23 -9.39
CA LEU A 38 -10.72 4.58 -8.07
C LEU A 38 -9.46 3.77 -7.71
N GLY A 39 -9.26 2.64 -8.35
CA GLY A 39 -8.08 1.81 -8.17
C GLY A 39 -7.98 0.71 -9.22
N LYS A 40 -6.79 0.13 -9.34
CA LYS A 40 -6.54 -1.06 -10.14
C LYS A 40 -6.04 -2.17 -9.26
N THR A 41 -6.69 -3.32 -9.37
CA THR A 41 -6.35 -4.49 -8.56
C THR A 41 -5.56 -5.49 -9.38
N TYR A 42 -4.51 -6.04 -8.77
CA TYR A 42 -3.66 -7.03 -9.40
C TYR A 42 -3.50 -8.22 -8.45
N CYS A 43 -3.60 -9.42 -9.00
CA CYS A 43 -3.40 -10.65 -8.26
C CYS A 43 -2.11 -11.37 -8.70
N TRP A 44 -1.54 -12.11 -7.77
CA TRP A 44 -0.46 -13.05 -7.98
C TRP A 44 -1.05 -14.45 -7.97
N ILE A 45 -1.12 -15.06 -9.15
CA ILE A 45 -1.60 -16.43 -9.34
C ILE A 45 -0.45 -17.43 -9.16
N ASN A 46 -0.73 -18.55 -8.50
CA ASN A 46 0.23 -19.65 -8.35
C ASN A 46 0.58 -20.25 -9.73
N ARG A 47 1.86 -20.56 -9.95
CA ARG A 47 2.31 -21.16 -11.22
C ARG A 47 1.89 -22.62 -11.36
N GLU A 48 1.80 -23.34 -10.25
CA GLU A 48 1.44 -24.76 -10.25
C GLU A 48 -0.08 -24.96 -10.32
N ASN A 49 -0.84 -24.13 -9.59
CA ASN A 49 -2.29 -24.10 -9.65
C ASN A 49 -2.79 -22.73 -10.12
N GLN A 50 -3.15 -22.63 -11.39
CA GLN A 50 -3.61 -21.35 -11.99
C GLN A 50 -4.95 -20.84 -11.44
N ARG A 51 -5.67 -21.62 -10.63
CA ARG A 51 -6.88 -21.17 -9.94
C ARG A 51 -6.60 -20.53 -8.58
N GLU A 52 -5.39 -20.70 -8.06
CA GLU A 52 -5.07 -20.26 -6.72
C GLU A 52 -4.43 -18.86 -6.74
N ILE A 53 -5.08 -17.93 -6.05
CA ILE A 53 -4.54 -16.59 -5.82
C ILE A 53 -3.69 -16.63 -4.56
N VAL A 54 -2.40 -16.38 -4.73
CA VAL A 54 -1.38 -16.35 -3.66
C VAL A 54 -1.44 -15.03 -2.89
N ALA A 55 -1.59 -13.92 -3.61
CA ALA A 55 -1.73 -12.59 -3.02
C ALA A 55 -2.43 -11.63 -3.97
N ILE A 56 -2.98 -10.55 -3.45
CA ILE A 56 -3.73 -9.55 -4.20
C ILE A 56 -3.47 -8.16 -3.62
N ALA A 57 -3.42 -7.14 -4.49
CA ALA A 57 -3.27 -5.76 -4.06
C ALA A 57 -4.00 -4.80 -4.99
N THR A 58 -4.61 -3.77 -4.40
CA THR A 58 -5.23 -2.65 -5.10
C THR A 58 -4.33 -1.43 -5.02
N LEU A 59 -4.09 -0.80 -6.17
CA LEU A 59 -3.19 0.34 -6.33
C LEU A 59 -3.98 1.53 -6.88
N SER A 60 -3.70 2.73 -6.38
CA SER A 60 -4.27 3.98 -6.90
C SER A 60 -3.24 5.10 -6.85
N TYR A 61 -3.43 6.17 -7.65
CA TYR A 61 -2.54 7.32 -7.61
C TYR A 61 -2.91 8.25 -6.46
N ASP A 62 -1.91 8.78 -5.77
CA ASP A 62 -2.10 9.73 -4.68
C ASP A 62 -0.92 10.73 -4.59
N GLY A 63 -0.89 11.60 -3.59
CA GLY A 63 0.20 12.52 -3.37
C GLY A 63 0.34 12.98 -1.93
N ILE A 64 1.58 13.10 -1.48
CA ILE A 64 1.90 13.62 -0.16
C ILE A 64 1.83 15.14 -0.18
N LYS A 65 0.74 15.69 0.36
CA LYS A 65 0.52 17.13 0.52
C LYS A 65 1.33 17.67 1.70
N THR A 66 2.51 18.22 1.43
CA THR A 66 3.43 18.69 2.50
C THR A 66 2.87 19.76 3.43
N TYR A 67 1.82 20.48 3.02
CA TYR A 67 1.18 21.52 3.83
C TYR A 67 0.21 20.95 4.88
N THR A 68 -0.21 19.68 4.76
CA THR A 68 -1.04 19.00 5.78
C THR A 68 -0.18 18.34 6.86
N LEU A 69 1.14 18.24 6.65
CA LEU A 69 2.07 17.64 7.60
C LEU A 69 2.46 18.63 8.70
N ASP A 70 2.56 18.13 9.93
CA ASP A 70 3.19 18.85 11.04
C ASP A 70 4.67 19.16 10.73
N ASN A 71 5.19 20.21 11.38
CA ASN A 71 6.57 20.67 11.17
C ASN A 71 7.61 19.54 11.32
N PRO A 72 7.60 18.72 12.39
CA PRO A 72 8.49 17.58 12.53
C PRO A 72 8.45 16.60 11.35
N SER A 73 7.26 16.20 10.91
CA SER A 73 7.07 15.22 9.82
C SER A 73 7.46 15.78 8.46
N ARG A 74 7.02 17.02 8.16
CA ARG A 74 7.43 17.76 6.96
C ARG A 74 8.95 17.87 6.85
N ASN A 75 9.61 18.23 7.96
CA ASN A 75 11.06 18.32 8.01
C ASN A 75 11.73 16.97 7.79
N ALA A 76 11.19 15.88 8.35
CA ALA A 76 11.74 14.53 8.14
C ALA A 76 11.68 14.10 6.66
N LEU A 77 10.56 14.38 5.99
CA LEU A 77 10.37 14.09 4.57
C LEU A 77 11.31 14.93 3.68
N GLN A 78 11.32 16.25 3.89
CA GLN A 78 12.05 17.20 3.03
C GLN A 78 13.57 17.17 3.19
N ARG A 79 14.11 16.68 4.33
CA ARG A 79 15.57 16.54 4.52
C ARG A 79 16.24 15.67 3.47
N LYS A 80 15.51 14.70 2.90
CA LYS A 80 16.02 13.80 1.86
C LYS A 80 15.90 14.37 0.44
N ILE A 81 15.33 15.57 0.30
CA ILE A 81 15.01 16.20 -0.97
C ILE A 81 15.86 17.47 -1.12
N PRO A 82 16.63 17.60 -2.22
CA PRO A 82 17.37 18.82 -2.52
C PRO A 82 16.45 20.05 -2.47
N GLN A 83 16.93 21.15 -1.90
CA GLN A 83 16.12 22.35 -1.65
C GLN A 83 15.37 22.83 -2.90
N GLN A 84 16.03 22.83 -4.07
CA GLN A 84 15.46 23.26 -5.35
C GLN A 84 14.34 22.34 -5.88
N LYS A 85 14.26 21.10 -5.39
CA LYS A 85 13.26 20.10 -5.78
C LYS A 85 12.17 19.93 -4.73
N ARG A 86 12.06 20.86 -3.77
CA ARG A 86 11.01 20.82 -2.76
C ARG A 86 9.73 21.39 -3.33
N HIS A 87 8.68 20.57 -3.32
CA HIS A 87 7.37 20.92 -3.85
C HIS A 87 6.29 20.85 -2.76
N ARG A 88 5.13 21.45 -3.06
CA ARG A 88 3.97 21.41 -2.14
C ARG A 88 3.34 20.03 -2.06
N SER A 89 3.42 19.25 -3.13
CA SER A 89 2.95 17.88 -3.21
C SER A 89 4.02 17.02 -3.87
N TYR A 90 4.17 15.78 -3.41
CA TYR A 90 5.02 14.79 -4.06
C TYR A 90 4.17 13.65 -4.63
N PRO A 91 4.45 13.20 -5.87
CA PRO A 91 3.69 12.14 -6.49
C PRO A 91 3.90 10.82 -5.74
N ALA A 92 2.82 10.11 -5.46
CA ALA A 92 2.83 8.83 -4.79
C ALA A 92 1.89 7.83 -5.48
N VAL A 93 2.10 6.55 -5.18
CA VAL A 93 1.10 5.50 -5.40
C VAL A 93 0.63 5.01 -4.05
N LEU A 94 -0.68 4.87 -3.87
CA LEU A 94 -1.29 4.27 -2.70
C LEU A 94 -1.49 2.78 -2.94
N ILE A 95 -0.97 1.94 -2.04
CA ILE A 95 -1.42 0.56 -1.89
C ILE A 95 -2.63 0.64 -0.95
N GLY A 96 -3.83 0.60 -1.53
CA GLY A 96 -5.07 0.80 -0.78
C GLY A 96 -5.43 -0.45 0.04
N ARG A 97 -5.47 -1.60 -0.62
CA ARG A 97 -5.73 -2.89 0.03
C ARG A 97 -4.71 -3.92 -0.44
N LEU A 98 -4.26 -4.77 0.48
CA LEU A 98 -3.28 -5.81 0.21
C LEU A 98 -3.60 -7.02 1.07
N GLY A 99 -3.68 -8.19 0.43
CA GLY A 99 -3.92 -9.46 1.10
C GLY A 99 -2.97 -10.54 0.60
N VAL A 100 -2.48 -11.36 1.51
CA VAL A 100 -1.79 -12.63 1.18
C VAL A 100 -2.74 -13.75 1.55
N ASN A 101 -2.93 -14.73 0.68
CA ASN A 101 -3.83 -15.85 0.98
C ASN A 101 -3.36 -16.60 2.24
N LYS A 102 -4.29 -16.87 3.15
CA LYS A 102 -4.02 -17.48 4.47
C LYS A 102 -3.22 -18.77 4.39
N THR A 103 -3.41 -19.56 3.33
CA THR A 103 -2.67 -20.80 3.11
C THR A 103 -1.17 -20.55 2.99
N PHE A 104 -0.74 -19.39 2.47
CA PHE A 104 0.67 -19.03 2.25
C PHE A 104 1.26 -18.16 3.36
N GLN A 105 0.46 -17.78 4.36
CA GLN A 105 0.93 -17.01 5.50
C GLN A 105 1.68 -17.91 6.49
N GLY A 106 2.65 -17.34 7.21
CA GLY A 106 3.33 -18.05 8.32
C GLY A 106 4.25 -19.22 7.92
N GLN A 107 4.32 -19.61 6.65
CA GLN A 107 5.12 -20.75 6.18
C GLN A 107 6.61 -20.45 5.96
N GLY A 108 7.11 -19.29 6.39
CA GLY A 108 8.49 -18.85 6.14
C GLY A 108 8.80 -18.43 4.69
N LEU A 109 7.83 -18.55 3.78
CA LEU A 109 7.96 -18.12 2.38
C LEU A 109 8.07 -16.59 2.21
N ASN A 110 7.64 -15.80 3.22
CA ASN A 110 7.63 -14.34 3.19
C ASN A 110 6.93 -13.75 1.95
N ILE A 111 5.83 -14.36 1.50
CA ILE A 111 5.07 -13.93 0.30
C ILE A 111 4.71 -12.44 0.35
N GLY A 112 4.29 -11.93 1.51
CA GLY A 112 3.99 -10.51 1.67
C GLY A 112 5.19 -9.61 1.37
N THR A 113 6.40 -9.99 1.78
CA THR A 113 7.62 -9.22 1.46
C THR A 113 7.97 -9.33 -0.02
N GLN A 114 7.87 -10.53 -0.60
CA GLN A 114 8.10 -10.72 -2.03
C GLN A 114 7.13 -9.88 -2.88
N LEU A 115 5.83 -9.87 -2.52
CA LEU A 115 4.83 -9.02 -3.16
C LEU A 115 5.22 -7.55 -3.06
N MET A 116 5.62 -7.10 -1.87
CA MET A 116 6.01 -5.70 -1.66
C MET A 116 7.21 -5.31 -2.51
N ASP A 117 8.21 -6.17 -2.63
CA ASP A 117 9.37 -5.94 -3.49
C ASP A 117 8.98 -5.88 -4.96
N VAL A 118 8.15 -6.81 -5.43
CA VAL A 118 7.59 -6.77 -6.79
C VAL A 118 6.89 -5.44 -7.06
N LEU A 119 6.03 -4.97 -6.15
CA LEU A 119 5.34 -3.70 -6.31
C LEU A 119 6.33 -2.53 -6.37
N LYS A 120 7.32 -2.47 -5.47
CA LYS A 120 8.29 -1.38 -5.50
C LYS A 120 9.13 -1.38 -6.78
N TYR A 121 9.59 -2.55 -7.24
CA TYR A 121 10.32 -2.68 -8.51
C TYR A 121 9.47 -2.25 -9.71
N TRP A 122 8.18 -2.60 -9.71
CA TRP A 122 7.27 -2.20 -10.77
C TRP A 122 7.13 -0.67 -10.89
N PHE A 123 7.14 0.07 -9.77
CA PHE A 123 7.04 1.54 -9.81
C PHE A 123 8.34 2.28 -10.14
N VAL A 124 9.48 1.59 -10.19
CA VAL A 124 10.76 2.17 -10.65
C VAL A 124 11.17 1.68 -12.03
N ASP A 125 10.42 0.74 -12.63
CA ASP A 125 10.68 0.24 -13.97
C ASP A 125 10.60 1.35 -15.03
N GLU A 126 11.55 1.36 -15.97
CA GLU A 126 11.65 2.39 -17.01
C GLU A 126 10.44 2.42 -17.96
N ASN A 127 9.73 1.29 -18.10
CA ASN A 127 8.53 1.21 -18.92
C ASN A 127 7.26 1.66 -18.18
N ASN A 128 7.37 2.00 -16.89
CA ASN A 128 6.24 2.52 -16.15
C ASN A 128 5.89 3.93 -16.64
N LYS A 129 4.64 4.09 -17.10
CA LYS A 129 4.17 5.31 -17.76
C LYS A 129 4.00 6.50 -16.82
N ALA A 130 3.95 6.28 -15.51
CA ALA A 130 3.76 7.33 -14.52
C ALA A 130 4.78 7.20 -13.38
N ALA A 131 5.70 8.16 -13.31
CA ALA A 131 6.70 8.21 -12.25
C ALA A 131 6.05 8.65 -10.92
N CYS A 132 6.36 7.95 -9.84
CA CYS A 132 6.05 8.38 -8.49
C CYS A 132 7.30 8.33 -7.61
N ARG A 133 7.35 9.21 -6.61
CA ARG A 133 8.48 9.29 -5.68
C ARG A 133 8.29 8.37 -4.49
N TYR A 134 7.04 8.21 -4.06
CA TYR A 134 6.69 7.52 -2.84
C TYR A 134 5.66 6.43 -3.11
N MET A 135 5.68 5.39 -2.29
CA MET A 135 4.53 4.52 -2.09
C MET A 135 3.90 4.87 -0.74
N LEU A 136 2.58 4.90 -0.68
CA LEU A 136 1.78 5.15 0.52
C LEU A 136 0.98 3.91 0.86
N VAL A 137 0.73 3.70 2.14
CA VAL A 137 -0.25 2.74 2.66
C VAL A 137 -1.00 3.43 3.80
N ASP A 138 -2.29 3.12 3.94
CA ASP A 138 -3.05 3.39 5.16
C ASP A 138 -3.17 2.07 5.92
N ALA A 139 -2.25 1.85 6.86
CA ALA A 139 -2.05 0.56 7.49
C ALA A 139 -2.92 0.45 8.74
N TYR A 140 -3.69 -0.64 8.89
CA TYR A 140 -4.39 -0.93 10.16
C TYR A 140 -3.44 -0.83 11.34
N ASN A 141 -3.88 -0.14 12.40
CA ASN A 141 -3.08 0.17 13.57
C ASN A 141 -2.97 -1.04 14.52
N THR A 142 -2.51 -2.17 13.98
CA THR A 142 -2.24 -3.41 14.70
C THR A 142 -0.75 -3.73 14.67
N GLU A 143 -0.23 -4.33 15.73
CA GLU A 143 1.21 -4.57 15.86
C GLU A 143 1.78 -5.38 14.68
N SER A 144 1.07 -6.41 14.22
CA SER A 144 1.48 -7.26 13.10
C SER A 144 1.58 -6.49 11.78
N THR A 145 0.58 -5.66 11.47
CA THR A 145 0.52 -4.86 10.23
C THR A 145 1.59 -3.77 10.24
N LEU A 146 1.74 -3.05 11.35
CA LEU A 146 2.78 -2.03 11.49
C LEU A 146 4.17 -2.66 11.38
N HIS A 147 4.40 -3.79 12.05
CA HIS A 147 5.66 -4.53 11.96
C HIS A 147 5.97 -4.95 10.52
N TYR A 148 4.98 -5.44 9.78
CA TYR A 148 5.14 -5.82 8.38
C TYR A 148 5.63 -4.63 7.53
N TYR A 149 4.99 -3.48 7.59
CA TYR A 149 5.40 -2.32 6.79
C TYR A 149 6.77 -1.78 7.20
N LEU A 150 7.06 -1.72 8.50
CA LEU A 150 8.38 -1.33 9.02
C LEU A 150 9.48 -2.28 8.54
N LYS A 151 9.25 -3.60 8.62
CA LYS A 151 10.17 -4.63 8.11
C LYS A 151 10.44 -4.46 6.62
N ASN A 152 9.43 -4.05 5.85
CA ASN A 152 9.54 -3.77 4.42
C ASN A 152 10.10 -2.37 4.09
N GLY A 153 10.60 -1.63 5.09
CA GLY A 153 11.31 -0.36 4.91
C GLY A 153 10.42 0.87 4.85
N PHE A 154 9.11 0.72 5.04
CA PHE A 154 8.20 1.86 5.17
C PHE A 154 8.47 2.59 6.49
N LYS A 155 8.10 3.87 6.51
CA LYS A 155 8.21 4.72 7.69
C LYS A 155 6.88 5.43 7.92
N PRO A 156 6.49 5.70 9.16
CA PRO A 156 5.30 6.48 9.42
C PRO A 156 5.49 7.88 8.82
N LEU A 157 4.46 8.35 8.11
CA LEU A 157 4.47 9.68 7.49
C LEU A 157 4.45 10.76 8.57
N TYR A 158 3.64 10.55 9.59
CA TYR A 158 3.58 11.38 10.79
C TYR A 158 4.47 10.78 11.88
N LYS A 159 5.33 11.61 12.49
CA LYS A 159 6.26 11.15 13.52
C LYS A 159 5.60 10.57 14.77
N THR A 160 4.42 11.09 15.10
CA THR A 160 3.68 10.77 16.32
C THR A 160 2.22 10.54 15.96
N GLU A 161 1.56 9.64 16.66
CA GLU A 161 0.11 9.42 16.53
C GLU A 161 -0.68 10.68 16.83
N GLN A 162 -0.31 11.46 17.86
CA GLN A 162 -1.01 12.71 18.15
C GLN A 162 -0.96 13.69 16.97
N GLY A 163 0.22 13.91 16.38
CA GLY A 163 0.35 14.76 15.20
C GLY A 163 -0.43 14.26 13.98
N GLU A 164 -0.64 12.94 13.86
CA GLU A 164 -1.50 12.34 12.85
C GLU A 164 -2.98 12.61 13.15
N LYS A 165 -3.42 12.41 14.40
CA LYS A 165 -4.78 12.74 14.85
C LYS A 165 -5.10 14.22 14.61
N ASP A 166 -4.19 15.11 15.00
CA ASP A 166 -4.34 16.56 14.81
C ASP A 166 -4.49 16.93 13.32
N ALA A 167 -3.74 16.25 12.43
CA ALA A 167 -3.81 16.49 10.99
C ALA A 167 -5.13 16.03 10.35
N PHE A 168 -5.77 15.00 10.92
CA PHE A 168 -7.06 14.48 10.47
C PHE A 168 -8.26 14.99 11.27
N GLY A 169 -8.04 15.84 12.29
CA GLY A 169 -9.10 16.34 13.16
C GLY A 169 -9.72 15.26 14.05
N ILE A 170 -8.97 14.21 14.37
CA ILE A 170 -9.38 13.12 15.25
C ILE A 170 -9.15 13.53 16.70
N SER A 171 -10.11 13.23 17.59
CA SER A 171 -9.98 13.55 19.02
C SER A 171 -8.79 12.83 19.66
N ALA A 172 -8.13 13.46 20.63
CA ALA A 172 -7.03 12.85 21.36
C ALA A 172 -7.44 11.53 22.07
N ASP A 173 -8.69 11.46 22.52
CA ASP A 173 -9.27 10.32 23.22
C ASP A 173 -9.71 9.18 22.30
N GLU A 174 -9.79 9.41 20.98
CA GLU A 174 -10.15 8.39 20.00
C GLU A 174 -8.92 7.66 19.50
N ASP A 175 -8.94 6.33 19.47
CA ASP A 175 -7.85 5.54 18.92
C ASP A 175 -7.73 5.71 17.40
N LEU A 176 -6.48 5.82 16.92
CA LEU A 176 -6.21 5.76 15.48
C LEU A 176 -6.44 4.34 15.00
N LYS A 177 -7.44 4.14 14.13
CA LYS A 177 -7.72 2.84 13.51
C LYS A 177 -6.66 2.43 12.49
N SER A 178 -6.04 3.41 11.86
CA SER A 178 -5.01 3.21 10.85
C SER A 178 -3.95 4.29 10.93
N ARG A 179 -2.82 4.03 10.27
CA ARG A 179 -1.65 4.89 10.26
C ARG A 179 -1.07 4.98 8.86
N ILE A 180 -0.73 6.19 8.45
CA ILE A 180 -0.14 6.44 7.14
C ILE A 180 1.35 6.17 7.17
N PHE A 181 1.78 5.25 6.31
CA PHE A 181 3.17 4.93 6.10
C PHE A 181 3.57 5.26 4.67
N PHE A 182 4.84 5.58 4.48
CA PHE A 182 5.41 5.85 3.18
C PHE A 182 6.74 5.14 2.96
N PHE A 183 7.01 4.78 1.71
CA PHE A 183 8.29 4.25 1.24
C PHE A 183 8.88 5.17 0.17
N ASP A 184 10.18 5.43 0.23
CA ASP A 184 10.89 6.29 -0.74
C ASP A 184 11.48 5.42 -1.87
N LEU A 185 10.85 5.46 -3.05
CA LEU A 185 11.22 4.60 -4.19
C LEU A 185 12.63 4.88 -4.73
N LYS A 186 13.19 6.07 -4.50
CA LYS A 186 14.58 6.34 -4.89
C LYS A 186 15.58 5.46 -4.14
N LEU A 187 15.22 4.90 -2.99
CA LEU A 187 16.10 3.98 -2.27
C LEU A 187 16.35 2.68 -3.04
N ILE A 188 15.53 2.35 -4.05
CA ILE A 188 15.70 1.17 -4.91
C ILE A 188 16.63 1.47 -6.08
N THR A 189 16.59 2.70 -6.59
CA THR A 189 17.42 3.15 -7.70
C THR A 189 18.76 3.75 -7.25
N ALA A 190 19.06 3.72 -5.95
CA ALA A 190 20.21 4.39 -5.34
C ALA A 190 21.44 3.48 -5.24
#